data_AF-A0A3C1VG44-F1
#
_entry.id   AF-A0A3C1VG44-F1
#
_cell.length_a   1.000
_cell.length_b   1.000
_cell.length_c   1.000
_cell.angle_alpha   90.00
_cell.angle_beta   90.00
_cell.angle_gamma   90.00
#
_symmetry.space_group_name_H-M   'P 1'
#
loop_
_entity.id
_entity.type
_entity.pdbx_description
1 polymer ?
#
loop_
_entity_poly.entity_id
_entity_poly.type
_entity_poly.pdbx_seq_one_letter_code
_entity_poly.pdbx_strand_id
1 'polypeptide(L)'
;MSIEKSFSLAQERYAGLGVDVEHALKTLSQIPISLHCWQGDDVGGFENFGGTLGGGLVATGNYPGKARTPDELRADLEKAYSLIPGKHRLNLHAFYGEFGGKKVDRDEIAPEHFKNWISWAKKNGLGLDFNPTCFSHPKAVDGFTLSHTDKNIRKFWIEHCIRSREIGAAMGKALGKTCVTNVWIPDGYKDTPADRNAPRARLAESLDAIFKKPISP
;
A
#
# COMPACT_ATOMS: atom_id res chain seq x y z
N MET A 1 -20.99 32.14 18.45
CA MET A 1 -22.03 31.27 17.86
C MET A 1 -21.59 29.83 18.07
N SER A 2 -22.43 28.94 18.60
CA SER A 2 -22.01 27.55 18.88
C SER A 2 -21.94 26.71 17.60
N ILE A 3 -21.26 25.55 17.65
CA ILE A 3 -21.14 24.63 16.50
C ILE A 3 -22.52 24.15 16.05
N GLU A 4 -23.41 23.84 16.99
CA GLU A 4 -24.76 23.33 16.73
C GLU A 4 -25.61 24.37 15.99
N LYS A 5 -25.53 25.64 16.42
CA LYS A 5 -26.27 26.73 15.76
C LYS A 5 -25.73 27.00 14.36
N SER A 6 -24.41 26.98 14.18
CA SER A 6 -23.78 27.14 12.87
C SER A 6 -24.12 25.98 11.93
N PHE A 7 -24.15 24.74 12.45
CA PHE A 7 -24.53 23.56 11.68
C PHE A 7 -26.00 23.60 11.25
N SER A 8 -26.92 23.95 12.15
CA SER A 8 -28.36 24.05 11.83
C SER A 8 -28.62 25.05 10.70
N LEU A 9 -27.98 26.23 10.74
CA LEU A 9 -28.09 27.21 9.66
C LEU A 9 -27.49 26.71 8.34
N ALA A 10 -26.40 25.93 8.39
CA ALA A 10 -25.84 25.32 7.19
C ALA A 10 -26.82 24.29 6.59
N GLN A 11 -27.47 23.46 7.43
CA GLN A 11 -28.49 22.51 7.00
C GLN A 11 -29.64 23.23 6.27
N GLU A 12 -30.16 24.33 6.81
CA GLU A 12 -31.21 25.13 6.16
C GLU A 12 -30.76 25.66 4.78
N ARG A 13 -29.53 26.15 4.67
CA ARG A 13 -28.97 26.63 3.39
C ARG A 13 -28.87 25.53 2.34
N TYR A 14 -28.44 24.33 2.73
CA TYR A 14 -28.35 23.18 1.82
C TYR A 14 -29.73 22.63 1.46
N ALA A 15 -30.68 22.63 2.40
CA ALA A 15 -32.06 22.23 2.15
C ALA A 15 -32.74 23.14 1.11
N GLY A 16 -32.44 24.44 1.12
CA GLY A 16 -32.89 25.39 0.08
C GLY A 16 -32.38 25.07 -1.34
N LEU A 17 -31.35 24.23 -1.46
CA LEU A 17 -30.80 23.73 -2.72
C LEU A 17 -31.22 22.27 -3.02
N GLY A 18 -32.09 21.67 -2.18
CA GLY A 18 -32.52 20.29 -2.32
C GLY A 18 -31.50 19.25 -1.82
N VAL A 19 -30.55 19.64 -0.98
CA VAL A 19 -29.53 18.74 -0.42
C VAL A 19 -29.88 18.35 1.02
N ASP A 20 -30.02 17.05 1.27
CA ASP A 20 -30.15 16.48 2.62
C ASP A 20 -28.75 16.23 3.23
N VAL A 21 -28.37 17.10 4.16
CA VAL A 21 -27.07 17.03 4.84
C VAL A 21 -26.95 15.81 5.76
N GLU A 22 -28.03 15.39 6.43
CA GLU A 22 -27.99 14.21 7.31
C GLU A 22 -27.78 12.94 6.50
N HIS A 23 -28.48 12.84 5.36
CA HIS A 23 -28.24 11.75 4.42
C HIS A 23 -26.82 11.75 3.86
N ALA A 24 -26.28 12.93 3.51
CA ALA A 24 -24.91 13.07 3.03
C ALA A 24 -23.88 12.63 4.09
N LEU A 25 -24.04 13.04 5.35
CA LEU A 25 -23.16 12.64 6.46
C LEU A 25 -23.25 11.15 6.76
N LYS A 26 -24.46 10.58 6.71
CA LYS A 26 -24.66 9.13 6.84
C LYS A 26 -23.92 8.38 5.73
N THR A 27 -24.04 8.82 4.48
CA THR A 27 -23.32 8.23 3.35
C THR A 27 -21.81 8.37 3.53
N LEU A 28 -21.31 9.56 3.87
CA LEU A 28 -19.89 9.82 4.10
C LEU A 28 -19.29 8.89 5.17
N SER A 29 -20.03 8.64 6.26
CA SER A 29 -19.57 7.78 7.36
C SER A 29 -19.26 6.33 6.95
N GLN A 30 -19.81 5.88 5.82
CA GLN A 30 -19.65 4.53 5.30
C GLN A 30 -18.54 4.41 4.25
N ILE A 31 -17.93 5.51 3.81
CA ILE A 31 -16.89 5.51 2.78
C ILE A 31 -15.52 5.35 3.44
N PRO A 32 -14.84 4.20 3.29
CA PRO A 32 -13.52 4.01 3.84
C PRO A 32 -12.46 4.69 2.96
N ILE A 33 -11.50 5.36 3.61
CA ILE A 33 -10.27 5.83 2.96
C ILE A 33 -9.15 4.86 3.30
N SER A 34 -8.35 4.47 2.30
CA SER A 34 -7.17 3.61 2.52
C SER A 34 -5.92 4.46 2.70
N LEU A 35 -5.47 4.60 3.94
CA LEU A 35 -4.31 5.40 4.29
C LEU A 35 -3.04 4.62 3.98
N HIS A 36 -2.06 5.28 3.40
CA HIS A 36 -0.79 4.66 3.04
C HIS A 36 0.16 4.60 4.23
N CYS A 37 0.72 3.42 4.52
CA CYS A 37 1.61 3.23 5.67
C CYS A 37 2.93 3.99 5.55
N TRP A 38 3.42 4.20 4.32
CA TRP A 38 4.76 4.70 4.06
C TRP A 38 4.99 6.18 4.38
N GLN A 39 3.92 6.92 4.69
CA GLN A 39 4.06 8.28 5.19
C GLN A 39 4.64 8.30 6.62
N GLY A 40 4.46 7.24 7.40
CA GLY A 40 4.93 7.23 8.80
C GLY A 40 6.45 7.12 8.95
N ASP A 41 7.17 6.69 7.92
CA ASP A 41 8.60 6.35 7.99
C ASP A 41 9.41 6.80 6.76
N ASP A 42 8.87 7.69 5.95
CA ASP A 42 9.48 8.19 4.71
C ASP A 42 9.80 7.07 3.69
N VAL A 43 8.89 6.10 3.55
CA VAL A 43 9.07 4.95 2.64
C VAL A 43 10.30 4.09 3.03
N GLY A 44 10.59 4.01 4.32
CA GLY A 44 11.75 3.28 4.85
C GLY A 44 11.60 1.76 4.80
N GLY A 45 10.44 1.24 5.19
CA GLY A 45 10.20 -0.19 5.35
C GLY A 45 11.02 -0.83 6.48
N PHE A 46 10.83 -2.13 6.69
CA PHE A 46 11.46 -2.92 7.76
C PHE A 46 12.31 -4.09 7.24
N GLU A 47 12.40 -4.26 5.93
CA GLU A 47 13.25 -5.26 5.27
C GLU A 47 14.75 -4.92 5.41
N ASN A 48 15.12 -3.64 5.24
CA ASN A 48 16.50 -3.15 5.30
C ASN A 48 16.57 -1.81 6.04
N PHE A 49 16.74 -1.85 7.37
CA PHE A 49 16.92 -0.65 8.18
C PHE A 49 18.07 0.21 7.63
N GLY A 50 17.77 1.41 7.11
CA GLY A 50 18.77 2.35 6.61
C GLY A 50 19.16 2.21 5.13
N GLY A 51 18.42 1.42 4.33
CA GLY A 51 18.55 1.43 2.87
C GLY A 51 18.13 2.78 2.26
N THR A 52 18.70 3.13 1.10
CA THR A 52 18.32 4.33 0.36
C THR A 52 17.07 4.08 -0.49
N LEU A 53 16.16 5.07 -0.51
CA LEU A 53 14.99 5.05 -1.38
C LEU A 53 15.44 5.18 -2.85
N GLY A 54 14.97 4.26 -3.70
CA GLY A 54 15.25 4.21 -5.13
C GLY A 54 13.99 4.11 -5.98
N GLY A 55 14.15 3.92 -7.30
CA GLY A 55 13.02 3.80 -8.23
C GLY A 55 12.37 5.13 -8.62
N GLY A 56 13.09 6.24 -8.50
CA GLY A 56 12.58 7.59 -8.83
C GLY A 56 11.70 8.20 -7.74
N LEU A 57 11.53 7.52 -6.61
CA LEU A 57 10.78 8.00 -5.45
C LEU A 57 11.71 8.79 -4.52
N VAL A 58 11.17 9.86 -3.92
CA VAL A 58 11.89 10.70 -2.96
C VAL A 58 10.93 11.11 -1.86
N ALA A 59 11.36 10.95 -0.60
CA ALA A 59 10.80 11.68 0.54
C ALA A 59 11.70 12.89 0.82
N THR A 60 11.11 14.08 0.94
CA THR A 60 11.85 15.33 1.11
C THR A 60 11.56 15.96 2.47
N GLY A 61 12.60 16.51 3.11
CA GLY A 61 12.53 17.11 4.44
C GLY A 61 13.07 16.17 5.52
N ASN A 62 13.57 16.75 6.62
CA ASN A 62 14.21 16.02 7.72
C ASN A 62 13.45 16.27 9.04
N TYR A 63 12.12 16.24 9.01
CA TYR A 63 11.32 16.43 10.22
C TYR A 63 11.57 15.25 11.19
N PRO A 64 11.88 15.50 12.47
CA PRO A 64 12.22 14.43 13.41
C PRO A 64 10.99 13.59 13.78
N GLY A 65 11.22 12.36 14.24
CA GLY A 65 10.19 11.52 14.85
C GLY A 65 9.53 10.48 13.95
N LYS A 66 10.08 10.23 12.76
CA LYS A 66 9.58 9.15 11.89
C LYS A 66 9.64 7.78 12.58
N ALA A 67 8.66 6.92 12.31
CA ALA A 67 8.65 5.57 12.81
C ALA A 67 9.86 4.78 12.28
N ARG A 68 10.45 3.97 13.15
CA ARG A 68 11.58 3.09 12.84
C ARG A 68 11.21 1.64 13.00
N THR A 69 10.16 1.33 13.73
CA THR A 69 9.72 -0.05 13.97
C THR A 69 8.26 -0.24 13.57
N PRO A 70 7.81 -1.49 13.33
CA PRO A 70 6.40 -1.78 13.12
C PRO A 70 5.51 -1.28 14.27
N ASP A 71 5.98 -1.33 15.51
CA ASP A 71 5.24 -0.88 16.69
C ASP A 71 5.13 0.65 16.76
N GLU A 72 6.23 1.37 16.47
CA GLU A 72 6.19 2.83 16.34
C GLU A 72 5.21 3.25 15.25
N LEU A 73 5.28 2.61 14.07
CA LEU A 73 4.38 2.94 12.95
C LEU A 73 2.92 2.66 13.27
N ARG A 74 2.61 1.56 13.98
CA ARG A 74 1.25 1.28 14.44
C ARG A 74 0.75 2.33 15.42
N ALA A 75 1.59 2.78 16.36
CA ALA A 75 1.21 3.83 17.31
C ALA A 75 0.91 5.17 16.59
N ASP A 76 1.73 5.54 15.61
CA ASP A 76 1.50 6.73 14.78
C ASP A 76 0.19 6.64 14.00
N LEU A 77 -0.09 5.47 13.41
CA LEU A 77 -1.33 5.19 12.70
C LEU A 77 -2.55 5.25 13.63
N GLU A 78 -2.48 4.66 14.83
CA GLU A 78 -3.55 4.73 15.84
C GLU A 78 -3.84 6.18 16.22
N LYS A 79 -2.79 7.00 16.38
CA LYS A 79 -2.96 8.43 16.65
C LYS A 79 -3.64 9.13 15.49
N ALA A 80 -3.23 8.88 14.24
CA ALA A 80 -3.87 9.44 13.06
C ALA A 80 -5.35 9.03 12.98
N TYR A 81 -5.67 7.75 13.14
CA TYR A 81 -7.06 7.27 13.11
C TYR A 81 -7.93 7.85 14.22
N SER A 82 -7.37 8.20 15.39
CA SER A 82 -8.12 8.88 16.46
C SER A 82 -8.62 10.28 16.07
N LEU A 83 -7.97 10.90 15.07
CA LEU A 83 -8.24 12.25 14.61
C LEU A 83 -9.04 12.29 13.30
N ILE A 84 -9.24 11.14 12.63
CA ILE A 84 -9.90 11.04 11.34
C ILE A 84 -11.26 10.35 11.52
N PRO A 85 -12.39 11.02 11.23
CA PRO A 85 -13.72 10.43 11.40
C PRO A 85 -13.99 9.27 10.43
N GLY A 86 -14.50 8.16 10.98
CA GLY A 86 -15.00 7.03 10.19
C GLY A 86 -14.29 5.72 10.49
N LYS A 87 -14.52 4.73 9.63
CA LYS A 87 -13.81 3.44 9.64
C LYS A 87 -13.07 3.26 8.33
N HIS A 88 -11.77 3.04 8.43
CA HIS A 88 -10.86 3.18 7.31
C HIS A 88 -10.06 1.90 7.08
N ARG A 89 -9.08 1.99 6.18
CA ARG A 89 -8.20 0.90 5.80
C ARG A 89 -6.76 1.37 5.86
N LEU A 90 -5.84 0.42 6.03
CA LEU A 90 -4.41 0.66 5.88
C LEU A 90 -3.92 0.00 4.59
N ASN A 91 -3.21 0.75 3.77
CA ASN A 91 -2.55 0.28 2.58
C ASN A 91 -1.07 0.01 2.87
N LEU A 92 -0.68 -1.26 2.82
CA LEU A 92 0.65 -1.75 3.16
C LEU A 92 1.48 -2.02 1.90
N HIS A 93 2.80 -1.92 2.03
CA HIS A 93 3.74 -2.41 1.04
C HIS A 93 4.50 -3.64 1.57
N ALA A 94 4.98 -4.50 0.68
CA ALA A 94 5.62 -5.76 1.05
C ALA A 94 6.87 -5.63 1.94
N PHE A 95 7.67 -4.59 1.75
CA PHE A 95 8.82 -4.34 2.63
C PHE A 95 8.47 -3.88 4.06
N TYR A 96 7.18 -3.73 4.41
CA TYR A 96 6.70 -3.55 5.80
C TYR A 96 6.43 -4.88 6.53
N GLY A 97 6.82 -6.01 5.93
CA GLY A 97 6.75 -7.31 6.58
C GLY A 97 7.61 -7.38 7.85
N GLU A 98 7.18 -8.19 8.81
CA GLU A 98 7.88 -8.40 10.08
C GLU A 98 8.65 -9.74 10.04
N PHE A 99 9.94 -9.68 9.71
CA PHE A 99 10.77 -10.86 9.45
C PHE A 99 11.49 -11.43 10.68
N GLY A 100 11.32 -10.80 11.87
CA GLY A 100 11.89 -11.30 13.13
C GLY A 100 13.42 -11.45 13.11
N GLY A 101 14.12 -10.57 12.39
CA GLY A 101 15.58 -10.59 12.24
C GLY A 101 16.12 -11.64 11.25
N LYS A 102 15.24 -12.40 10.58
CA LYS A 102 15.64 -13.33 9.52
C LYS A 102 15.72 -12.58 8.19
N LYS A 103 16.68 -12.97 7.35
CA LYS A 103 16.73 -12.54 5.96
C LYS A 103 15.70 -13.35 5.17
N VAL A 104 14.71 -12.68 4.62
CA VAL A 104 13.70 -13.21 3.69
C VAL A 104 13.73 -12.30 2.48
N ASP A 105 14.00 -12.84 1.30
CA ASP A 105 14.00 -12.04 0.07
C ASP A 105 12.56 -11.86 -0.45
N ARG A 106 12.34 -10.91 -1.36
CA ARG A 106 10.99 -10.48 -1.75
C ARG A 106 10.19 -11.56 -2.46
N ASP A 107 10.83 -12.49 -3.16
CA ASP A 107 10.19 -13.64 -3.78
C ASP A 107 9.86 -14.78 -2.79
N GLU A 108 10.25 -14.63 -1.51
CA GLU A 108 10.02 -15.60 -0.44
C GLU A 108 9.04 -15.11 0.64
N ILE A 109 8.47 -13.91 0.49
CA ILE A 109 7.50 -13.38 1.46
C ILE A 109 6.21 -14.19 1.47
N ALA A 110 5.55 -14.27 2.62
CA ALA A 110 4.35 -15.04 2.81
C ALA A 110 3.47 -14.44 3.93
N PRO A 111 2.20 -14.88 4.08
CA PRO A 111 1.25 -14.28 5.02
C PRO A 111 1.72 -14.21 6.47
N GLU A 112 2.57 -15.15 6.92
CA GLU A 112 3.13 -15.17 8.27
C GLU A 112 3.94 -13.92 8.62
N HIS A 113 4.58 -13.28 7.63
CA HIS A 113 5.33 -12.03 7.82
C HIS A 113 4.40 -10.83 8.05
N PHE A 114 3.09 -10.98 7.83
CA PHE A 114 2.07 -9.94 8.01
C PHE A 114 1.04 -10.29 9.08
N LYS A 115 1.24 -11.37 9.85
CA LYS A 115 0.27 -11.82 10.86
C LYS A 115 -0.02 -10.76 11.94
N ASN A 116 1.00 -9.98 12.31
CA ASN A 116 0.88 -8.93 13.32
C ASN A 116 0.07 -7.76 12.78
N TRP A 117 0.30 -7.36 11.52
CA TRP A 117 -0.52 -6.39 10.80
C TRP A 117 -1.99 -6.81 10.69
N ILE A 118 -2.25 -8.07 10.31
CA ILE A 118 -3.61 -8.61 10.21
C ILE A 118 -4.30 -8.59 11.59
N SER A 119 -3.60 -9.03 12.64
CA SER A 119 -4.14 -9.06 14.00
C SER A 119 -4.43 -7.65 14.52
N TRP A 120 -3.52 -6.70 14.28
CA TRP A 120 -3.69 -5.29 14.63
C TRP A 120 -4.85 -4.64 13.87
N ALA A 121 -4.98 -4.88 12.56
CA ALA A 121 -6.07 -4.35 11.76
C ALA A 121 -7.43 -4.90 12.23
N LYS A 122 -7.49 -6.20 12.57
CA LYS A 122 -8.68 -6.84 13.13
C LYS A 122 -9.10 -6.20 14.45
N LYS A 123 -8.15 -5.98 15.38
CA LYS A 123 -8.41 -5.32 16.67
C LYS A 123 -8.98 -3.91 16.50
N ASN A 124 -8.52 -3.18 15.49
CA ASN A 124 -8.94 -1.80 15.21
C ASN A 124 -10.14 -1.69 14.25
N GLY A 125 -10.68 -2.82 13.75
CA GLY A 125 -11.79 -2.84 12.79
C GLY A 125 -11.44 -2.31 11.39
N LEU A 126 -10.16 -2.29 11.04
CA LEU A 126 -9.64 -1.78 9.76
C LEU A 126 -9.72 -2.85 8.66
N GLY A 127 -9.79 -2.40 7.40
CA GLY A 127 -9.41 -3.24 6.25
C GLY A 127 -7.92 -3.10 5.93
N LEU A 128 -7.37 -4.03 5.16
CA LEU A 128 -6.00 -3.96 4.65
C LEU A 128 -5.97 -4.02 3.13
N ASP A 129 -5.16 -3.15 2.53
CA ASP A 129 -4.76 -3.17 1.12
C ASP A 129 -3.26 -3.41 1.02
N PHE A 130 -2.78 -3.84 -0.14
CA PHE A 130 -1.42 -4.36 -0.29
C PHE A 130 -0.75 -3.96 -1.60
N ASN A 131 0.58 -3.98 -1.62
CA ASN A 131 1.40 -3.68 -2.80
C ASN A 131 2.68 -4.52 -2.78
N PRO A 132 3.05 -5.24 -3.86
CA PRO A 132 4.44 -5.66 -4.06
C PRO A 132 5.35 -4.42 -4.11
N THR A 133 6.51 -4.49 -3.45
CA THR A 133 7.54 -3.46 -3.50
C THR A 133 8.51 -3.77 -4.63
N CYS A 134 8.34 -3.13 -5.81
CA CYS A 134 9.19 -3.35 -6.98
C CYS A 134 10.32 -2.30 -7.13
N PHE A 135 10.80 -1.72 -6.03
CA PHE A 135 11.80 -0.64 -6.02
C PHE A 135 12.71 -0.72 -4.78
N SER A 136 13.77 0.09 -4.68
CA SER A 136 14.73 0.05 -3.55
C SER A 136 15.28 -1.35 -3.29
N HIS A 137 15.77 -2.02 -4.34
CA HIS A 137 16.26 -3.39 -4.27
C HIS A 137 17.42 -3.60 -5.25
N PRO A 138 18.45 -4.41 -4.93
CA PRO A 138 19.54 -4.71 -5.85
C PRO A 138 19.09 -5.23 -7.23
N LYS A 139 17.96 -5.95 -7.29
CA LYS A 139 17.38 -6.45 -8.57
C LYS A 139 16.50 -5.42 -9.31
N ALA A 140 16.48 -4.16 -8.88
CA ALA A 140 15.77 -3.05 -9.54
C ALA A 140 16.71 -1.88 -9.91
N VAL A 141 18.02 -2.00 -9.66
CA VAL A 141 18.98 -0.89 -9.85
C VAL A 141 19.13 -0.45 -11.30
N ASP A 142 18.88 -1.34 -12.25
CA ASP A 142 18.93 -1.06 -13.69
C ASP A 142 17.72 -0.26 -14.19
N GLY A 143 16.79 0.11 -13.31
CA GLY A 143 15.57 0.84 -13.66
C GLY A 143 14.48 -0.02 -14.30
N PHE A 144 14.64 -1.36 -14.27
CA PHE A 144 13.67 -2.32 -14.79
C PHE A 144 13.47 -3.49 -13.84
N THR A 145 12.24 -4.00 -13.77
CA THR A 145 11.81 -5.11 -12.93
C THR A 145 11.02 -6.13 -13.76
N LEU A 146 9.70 -6.00 -13.84
CA LEU A 146 8.82 -6.89 -14.60
C LEU A 146 9.05 -6.84 -16.11
N SER A 147 9.70 -5.80 -16.62
CA SER A 147 10.08 -5.67 -18.03
C SER A 147 11.59 -5.75 -18.29
N HIS A 148 12.36 -6.16 -17.28
CA HIS A 148 13.81 -6.35 -17.39
C HIS A 148 14.18 -7.32 -18.53
N THR A 149 15.31 -7.13 -19.21
CA THR A 149 15.74 -8.00 -20.32
C THR A 149 16.21 -9.38 -19.83
N ASP A 150 16.93 -9.42 -18.71
CA ASP A 150 17.28 -10.65 -17.99
C ASP A 150 16.02 -11.37 -17.45
N LYS A 151 15.86 -12.63 -17.85
CA LYS A 151 14.77 -13.51 -17.44
C LYS A 151 14.79 -13.85 -15.95
N ASN A 152 15.98 -13.93 -15.33
CA ASN A 152 16.10 -14.26 -13.92
C ASN A 152 15.62 -13.12 -13.02
N ILE A 153 15.92 -11.86 -13.40
CA ILE A 153 15.37 -10.68 -12.71
C ILE A 153 13.85 -10.62 -12.88
N ARG A 154 13.33 -10.85 -14.10
CA ARG A 154 11.87 -10.91 -14.30
C ARG A 154 11.20 -12.00 -13.47
N LYS A 155 11.78 -13.21 -13.45
CA LYS A 155 11.24 -14.34 -12.68
C LYS A 155 11.13 -14.01 -11.19
N PHE A 156 12.14 -13.36 -10.63
CA PHE A 156 12.13 -12.89 -9.24
C PHE A 156 10.95 -11.92 -8.98
N TRP A 157 10.77 -10.91 -9.82
CA TRP A 157 9.70 -9.93 -9.63
C TRP A 157 8.29 -10.49 -9.89
N ILE A 158 8.16 -11.44 -10.83
CA ILE A 158 6.92 -12.18 -11.06
C ILE A 158 6.56 -12.97 -9.80
N GLU A 159 7.50 -13.72 -9.23
CA GLU A 159 7.26 -14.50 -8.00
C GLU A 159 6.90 -13.57 -6.83
N HIS A 160 7.62 -12.47 -6.64
CA HIS A 160 7.31 -11.46 -5.61
C HIS A 160 5.86 -10.93 -5.74
N CYS A 161 5.41 -10.63 -6.96
CA CYS A 161 4.05 -10.16 -7.20
C CYS A 161 3.02 -11.26 -6.92
N ILE A 162 3.29 -12.51 -7.31
CA ILE A 162 2.42 -13.66 -6.99
C ILE A 162 2.28 -13.83 -5.48
N ARG A 163 3.39 -13.83 -4.74
CA ARG A 163 3.40 -13.88 -3.27
C ARG A 163 2.61 -12.74 -2.64
N SER A 164 2.77 -11.53 -3.17
CA SER A 164 2.03 -10.36 -2.70
C SER A 164 0.53 -10.50 -2.90
N ARG A 165 0.10 -11.11 -4.01
CA ARG A 165 -1.31 -11.43 -4.24
C ARG A 165 -1.83 -12.47 -3.24
N GLU A 166 -1.04 -13.48 -2.90
CA GLU A 166 -1.41 -14.49 -1.89
C GLU A 166 -1.52 -13.89 -0.48
N ILE A 167 -0.63 -12.95 -0.14
CA ILE A 167 -0.72 -12.16 1.09
C ILE A 167 -2.00 -11.32 1.12
N GLY A 168 -2.31 -10.61 0.03
CA GLY A 168 -3.56 -9.86 -0.09
C GLY A 168 -4.80 -10.73 0.09
N ALA A 169 -4.82 -11.92 -0.51
CA ALA A 169 -5.89 -12.90 -0.32
C ALA A 169 -6.04 -13.33 1.15
N ALA A 170 -4.91 -13.58 1.84
CA ALA A 170 -4.90 -13.93 3.25
C ALA A 170 -5.42 -12.79 4.14
N MET A 171 -5.02 -11.54 3.85
CA MET A 171 -5.55 -10.35 4.52
C MET A 171 -7.06 -10.24 4.35
N GLY A 172 -7.55 -10.39 3.11
CA GLY A 172 -8.98 -10.29 2.83
C GLY A 172 -9.80 -11.36 3.54
N LYS A 173 -9.33 -12.61 3.51
CA LYS A 173 -9.95 -13.74 4.22
C LYS A 173 -9.97 -13.53 5.74
N ALA A 174 -8.88 -13.06 6.32
CA ALA A 174 -8.77 -12.90 7.78
C ALA A 174 -9.64 -11.76 8.34
N LEU A 175 -9.88 -10.73 7.52
CA LEU A 175 -10.61 -9.51 7.92
C LEU A 175 -12.06 -9.48 7.42
N GLY A 176 -12.46 -10.39 6.53
CA GLY A 176 -13.78 -10.39 5.91
C GLY A 176 -14.02 -9.18 5.01
N LYS A 177 -12.96 -8.59 4.45
CA LYS A 177 -13.00 -7.40 3.60
C LYS A 177 -12.01 -7.59 2.46
N THR A 178 -12.46 -7.54 1.20
CA THR A 178 -11.59 -7.63 0.01
C THR A 178 -10.36 -6.73 0.16
N CYS A 179 -9.19 -7.29 -0.13
CA CYS A 179 -7.91 -6.58 -0.16
C CYS A 179 -7.59 -6.20 -1.60
N VAL A 180 -7.33 -4.91 -1.84
CA VAL A 180 -6.81 -4.47 -3.14
C VAL A 180 -5.30 -4.65 -3.12
N THR A 181 -4.77 -5.51 -4.01
CA THR A 181 -3.32 -5.65 -4.22
C THR A 181 -2.89 -4.89 -5.48
N ASN A 182 -2.40 -3.67 -5.31
CA ASN A 182 -2.03 -2.79 -6.42
C ASN A 182 -0.59 -3.04 -6.88
N VAL A 183 -0.39 -3.25 -8.20
CA VAL A 183 0.92 -3.49 -8.79
C VAL A 183 1.44 -2.20 -9.45
N TRP A 184 2.47 -1.61 -8.86
CA TRP A 184 3.21 -0.48 -9.42
C TRP A 184 4.69 -0.86 -9.58
N ILE A 185 5.32 -0.42 -10.68
CA ILE A 185 6.72 -0.68 -10.99
C ILE A 185 7.43 0.59 -11.48
N PRO A 186 8.75 0.73 -11.25
CA PRO A 186 9.54 1.89 -11.69
C PRO A 186 10.07 1.76 -13.13
N ASP A 187 9.65 0.73 -13.87
CA ASP A 187 10.25 0.32 -15.15
C ASP A 187 10.25 1.43 -16.20
N GLY A 188 11.44 1.91 -16.56
CA GLY A 188 11.55 2.97 -17.54
C GLY A 188 12.97 3.46 -17.80
N TYR A 189 13.07 4.32 -18.81
CA TYR A 189 14.30 5.02 -19.15
C TYR A 189 14.23 6.47 -18.70
N LYS A 190 15.36 7.01 -18.25
CA LYS A 190 15.50 8.44 -17.96
C LYS A 190 15.46 9.30 -19.23
N ASP A 191 16.02 8.80 -20.32
CA ASP A 191 16.15 9.49 -21.61
C ASP A 191 15.35 8.78 -22.71
N THR A 192 15.37 9.33 -23.92
CA THR A 192 14.62 8.87 -25.08
C THR A 192 15.00 7.43 -25.46
N PRO A 193 14.08 6.46 -25.35
CA PRO A 193 14.37 5.07 -25.70
C PRO A 193 14.37 4.85 -27.21
N ALA A 194 15.29 4.01 -27.68
CA ALA A 194 15.29 3.51 -29.05
C ALA A 194 14.13 2.53 -29.30
N ASP A 195 13.65 1.82 -28.26
CA ASP A 195 12.55 0.87 -28.34
C ASP A 195 11.61 1.01 -27.13
N ARG A 196 10.34 1.31 -27.40
CA ARG A 196 9.26 1.37 -26.39
C ARG A 196 8.41 0.11 -26.36
N ASN A 197 8.49 -0.73 -27.39
CA ASN A 197 7.65 -1.90 -27.57
C ASN A 197 8.19 -3.10 -26.78
N ALA A 198 9.48 -3.43 -26.91
CA ALA A 198 10.01 -4.65 -26.30
C ALA A 198 9.88 -4.70 -24.76
N PRO A 199 10.12 -3.61 -24.00
CA PRO A 199 9.85 -3.62 -22.55
C PRO A 199 8.36 -3.83 -22.23
N ARG A 200 7.45 -3.20 -22.99
CA ARG A 200 6.01 -3.34 -22.79
C ARG A 200 5.49 -4.74 -23.10
N ALA A 201 6.04 -5.39 -24.14
CA ALA A 201 5.73 -6.79 -24.44
C ALA A 201 6.14 -7.72 -23.29
N ARG A 202 7.35 -7.54 -22.74
CA ARG A 202 7.80 -8.29 -21.56
C ARG A 202 6.94 -8.01 -20.32
N LEU A 203 6.51 -6.76 -20.12
CA LEU A 203 5.61 -6.41 -19.03
C LEU A 203 4.27 -7.14 -19.14
N ALA A 204 3.68 -7.16 -20.34
CA ALA A 204 2.43 -7.88 -20.59
C ALA A 204 2.57 -9.37 -20.26
N GLU A 205 3.61 -10.04 -20.76
CA GLU A 205 3.91 -11.44 -20.45
C GLU A 205 4.10 -11.69 -18.93
N SER A 206 4.79 -10.78 -18.24
CA SER A 206 4.99 -10.86 -16.79
C SER A 206 3.68 -10.70 -16.03
N LEU A 207 2.80 -9.76 -16.42
CA LEU A 207 1.50 -9.56 -15.80
C LEU A 207 0.57 -10.74 -16.04
N ASP A 208 0.56 -11.31 -17.25
CA ASP A 208 -0.17 -12.55 -17.54
C ASP A 208 0.28 -13.70 -16.64
N ALA A 209 1.60 -13.84 -16.42
CA ALA A 209 2.14 -14.83 -15.49
C ALA A 209 1.71 -14.56 -14.04
N ILE A 210 1.77 -13.30 -13.59
CA ILE A 210 1.36 -12.88 -12.24
C ILE A 210 -0.11 -13.18 -11.98
N PHE A 211 -1.00 -12.91 -12.95
CA PHE A 211 -2.44 -13.04 -12.80
C PHE A 211 -3.01 -14.39 -13.24
N LYS A 212 -2.17 -15.30 -13.76
CA LYS A 212 -2.58 -16.64 -14.21
C LYS A 212 -3.40 -17.43 -13.17
N LYS A 213 -2.99 -17.37 -11.90
CA LYS A 213 -3.75 -17.99 -10.80
C LYS A 213 -4.90 -17.07 -10.39
N PRO A 214 -6.18 -17.50 -10.52
CA PRO A 214 -7.29 -16.72 -9.98
C PRO A 214 -7.21 -16.68 -8.45
N ILE A 215 -7.58 -15.54 -7.87
CA ILE A 215 -7.67 -15.36 -6.42
C ILE A 215 -9.07 -14.87 -6.14
N SER A 216 -9.69 -15.43 -5.10
CA SER A 216 -11.01 -15.00 -4.66
C SER A 216 -10.93 -13.57 -4.10
N PRO A 217 -11.73 -12.63 -4.61
CA PRO A 217 -11.81 -11.28 -4.08
C PRO A 217 -12.36 -11.25 -2.65
#